data_AF-A0A941UHP3-F1
#
_entry.id   AF-A0A941UHP3-F1
#
_cell.length_a   1.000
_cell.length_b   1.000
_cell.length_c   1.000
_cell.angle_alpha   90.00
_cell.angle_beta   90.00
_cell.angle_gamma   90.00
#
_symmetry.space_group_name_H-M   'P 1'
#
loop_
_entity.id
_entity.type
_entity.pdbx_description
1 polymer ?
#
loop_
_entity_poly.entity_id
_entity_poly.type
_entity_poly.pdbx_seq_one_letter_code
_entity_poly.pdbx_strand_id
1 'polypeptide(L)'
;MKVRHFSFLLVLIFAAASLASCGGGGGAPGSDDTNKTEVLIQSVLISAESDDIDVVSLPLLCDGEDEEPLTDANATMEISATTINQNPAFLSPFPANIEQCFISYTSAVIGAPIIESKTVYPNCSFIDGTTSCTVELLNIARKDQWWDDVTSGKFTPENGPTTYTVSYSCTYQNSFGKTGQLGGRMDIDLSNWLSCGG
;
A
#
# COMPACT_ATOMS: atom_id res chain seq x y z
N MET A 1 -40.47 43.74 24.31
CA MET A 1 -39.07 43.58 23.89
C MET A 1 -38.50 42.33 24.56
N LYS A 2 -38.48 41.23 23.81
CA LYS A 2 -37.87 39.93 24.14
C LYS A 2 -37.41 39.37 22.80
N VAL A 3 -36.44 38.46 22.84
CA VAL A 3 -35.72 37.86 21.70
C VAL A 3 -34.47 38.65 21.31
N ARG A 4 -33.42 38.42 22.09
CA ARG A 4 -32.01 38.46 21.73
C ARG A 4 -31.34 37.85 22.93
N HIS A 5 -30.75 36.66 22.78
CA HIS A 5 -29.77 35.98 23.68
C HIS A 5 -29.81 34.46 23.48
N PHE A 6 -30.86 33.89 22.88
CA PHE A 6 -30.93 32.44 22.66
C PHE A 6 -30.14 31.94 21.43
N SER A 7 -29.84 32.81 20.46
CA SER A 7 -29.10 32.40 19.23
C SER A 7 -27.58 32.37 19.37
N PHE A 8 -26.99 32.91 20.45
CA PHE A 8 -25.53 32.92 20.62
C PHE A 8 -24.99 31.64 21.29
N LEU A 9 -25.82 30.95 22.08
CA LEU A 9 -25.41 29.72 22.75
C LEU A 9 -25.34 28.51 21.80
N LEU A 10 -26.14 28.53 20.72
CA LEU A 10 -26.27 27.41 19.78
C LEU A 10 -25.11 27.36 18.76
N VAL A 11 -24.47 28.49 18.49
CA VAL A 11 -23.29 28.57 17.59
C VAL A 11 -22.02 28.06 18.27
N LEU A 12 -21.90 28.22 19.60
CA LEU A 12 -20.75 27.76 20.37
C LEU A 12 -20.70 26.24 20.55
N ILE A 13 -21.85 25.57 20.57
CA ILE A 13 -21.92 24.10 20.68
C ILE A 13 -21.56 23.42 19.34
N PHE A 14 -21.82 24.08 18.20
CA PHE A 14 -21.44 23.54 16.88
C PHE A 14 -19.94 23.67 16.56
N ALA A 15 -19.24 24.66 17.12
CA ALA A 15 -17.80 24.85 16.91
C ALA A 15 -16.91 23.88 17.73
N ALA A 16 -17.46 23.25 18.78
CA ALA A 16 -16.73 22.25 19.56
C ALA A 16 -16.73 20.86 18.91
N ALA A 17 -17.65 20.60 17.96
CA ALA A 17 -17.75 19.32 17.26
C ALA A 17 -16.77 19.19 16.07
N SER A 18 -16.12 20.27 15.64
CA SER A 18 -15.20 20.28 14.49
C SER A 18 -13.72 20.07 14.83
N LEU A 19 -13.37 19.86 16.11
CA LEU A 19 -11.99 19.60 16.55
C LEU A 19 -11.70 18.11 16.85
N ALA A 20 -12.63 17.21 16.55
CA ALA A 20 -12.43 15.76 16.65
C ALA A 20 -12.03 15.10 15.31
N SER A 21 -11.55 15.87 14.33
CA SER A 21 -10.86 15.32 13.16
C SER A 21 -9.37 15.20 13.49
N CYS A 22 -9.01 14.14 14.23
CA CYS A 22 -7.69 13.53 14.12
C CYS A 22 -7.57 13.07 12.65
N GLY A 23 -6.83 13.74 11.78
CA GLY A 23 -5.39 13.86 11.89
C GLY A 23 -4.81 12.58 11.31
N GLY A 24 -4.72 12.53 9.97
CA GLY A 24 -4.21 11.38 9.23
C GLY A 24 -2.84 10.95 9.74
N GLY A 25 -2.77 9.71 10.21
CA GLY A 25 -1.53 9.01 10.55
C GLY A 25 -1.47 7.74 9.73
N GLY A 26 -0.26 7.32 9.38
CA GLY A 26 0.00 6.06 8.67
C GLY A 26 -0.77 4.89 9.28
N GLY A 27 -1.24 3.99 8.41
CA GLY A 27 -2.05 2.85 8.80
C GLY A 27 -1.43 2.13 9.99
N ALA A 28 -2.09 2.21 11.14
CA ALA A 28 -1.77 1.38 12.28
C ALA A 28 -2.07 -0.07 11.89
N PRO A 29 -1.18 -1.04 12.16
CA PRO A 29 -1.48 -2.44 11.93
C PRO A 29 -2.73 -2.82 12.73
N GLY A 30 -3.72 -3.40 12.04
CA GLY A 30 -5.01 -3.77 12.63
C GLY A 30 -4.83 -4.65 13.87
N SER A 31 -5.33 -4.18 15.02
CA SER A 31 -5.13 -4.79 16.34
C SER A 31 -6.28 -5.71 16.78
N ASP A 32 -7.28 -5.94 15.94
CA ASP A 32 -8.50 -6.66 16.35
C ASP A 32 -8.29 -8.18 16.57
N ASP A 33 -7.15 -8.75 16.14
CA ASP A 33 -6.84 -10.18 16.28
C ASP A 33 -5.57 -10.49 17.09
N THR A 34 -4.88 -9.49 17.63
CA THR A 34 -3.61 -9.66 18.37
C THR A 34 -3.78 -10.62 19.56
N ASN A 35 -4.92 -10.55 20.26
CA ASN A 35 -5.22 -11.43 21.40
C ASN A 35 -5.52 -12.89 21.00
N LYS A 36 -5.64 -13.21 19.71
CA LYS A 36 -5.97 -14.56 19.22
C LYS A 36 -4.78 -15.27 18.58
N THR A 37 -3.79 -14.53 18.10
CA THR A 37 -2.62 -15.08 17.40
C THR A 37 -1.40 -15.23 18.30
N GLU A 38 -1.36 -14.60 19.48
CA GLU A 38 -0.16 -14.48 20.33
C GLU A 38 1.01 -13.75 19.64
N VAL A 39 0.75 -13.12 18.48
CA VAL A 39 1.72 -12.38 17.68
C VAL A 39 1.34 -10.91 17.68
N LEU A 40 2.25 -10.06 18.14
CA LEU A 40 2.16 -8.60 18.05
C LEU A 40 2.97 -8.12 16.85
N ILE A 41 2.29 -7.61 15.82
CA ILE A 41 2.93 -6.91 14.70
C ILE A 41 3.39 -5.54 15.19
N GLN A 42 4.69 -5.28 15.15
CA GLN A 42 5.29 -4.02 15.55
C GLN A 42 5.35 -3.04 14.37
N SER A 43 5.74 -3.53 13.20
CA SER A 43 5.85 -2.72 11.98
C SER A 43 5.68 -3.57 10.72
N VAL A 44 5.13 -2.94 9.70
CA VAL A 44 5.15 -3.40 8.31
C VAL A 44 5.60 -2.23 7.46
N LEU A 45 6.75 -2.35 6.81
CA LEU A 45 7.26 -1.36 5.87
C LEU A 45 7.13 -1.92 4.45
N ILE A 46 6.57 -1.13 3.55
CA ILE A 46 6.51 -1.43 2.12
C ILE A 46 7.33 -0.37 1.41
N SER A 47 8.26 -0.79 0.56
CA SER A 47 9.09 0.12 -0.25
C SER A 47 9.36 -0.48 -1.62
N ALA A 48 9.51 0.34 -2.64
CA ALA A 48 10.03 -0.08 -3.94
C ALA A 48 11.47 0.40 -4.13
N GLU A 49 12.13 -0.09 -5.17
CA GLU A 49 13.44 0.44 -5.59
C GLU A 49 13.33 1.90 -6.07
N SER A 50 12.21 2.22 -6.72
CA SER A 50 11.82 3.55 -7.17
C SER A 50 10.32 3.73 -6.98
N ASP A 51 9.90 4.93 -6.58
CA ASP A 51 8.49 5.32 -6.56
C ASP A 51 8.03 5.74 -7.98
N ASP A 52 8.97 6.12 -8.85
CA ASP A 52 8.74 6.41 -10.26
C ASP A 52 8.72 5.09 -11.05
N ILE A 53 7.52 4.67 -11.47
CA ILE A 53 7.30 3.40 -12.17
C ILE A 53 7.04 3.68 -13.64
N ASP A 54 7.94 3.21 -14.50
CA ASP A 54 7.76 3.30 -15.94
C ASP A 54 6.65 2.37 -16.41
N VAL A 55 5.83 2.88 -17.34
CA VAL A 55 4.66 2.21 -17.91
C VAL A 55 4.85 1.84 -19.37
N VAL A 56 5.88 2.35 -20.04
CA VAL A 56 6.14 2.08 -21.46
C VAL A 56 7.60 2.26 -21.80
N SER A 57 8.17 1.28 -22.50
CA SER A 57 9.45 1.43 -23.19
C SER A 57 9.20 1.97 -24.61
N LEU A 58 9.79 3.12 -24.93
CA LEU A 58 9.81 3.81 -26.22
C LEU A 58 11.24 3.85 -26.83
N PRO A 59 11.76 2.75 -27.42
CA PRO A 59 13.19 2.66 -27.80
C PRO A 59 13.60 3.67 -28.87
N LEU A 60 12.63 4.12 -29.67
CA LEU A 60 12.84 5.11 -30.72
C LEU A 60 13.21 6.51 -30.18
N LEU A 61 13.07 6.75 -28.88
CA LEU A 61 13.39 8.01 -28.22
C LEU A 61 14.79 8.03 -27.58
N CYS A 62 15.47 6.89 -27.49
CA CYS A 62 16.85 6.81 -27.04
C CYS A 62 17.79 7.05 -28.22
N ASP A 63 18.46 8.21 -28.25
CA ASP A 63 19.30 8.74 -29.34
C ASP A 63 20.54 7.87 -29.63
N GLY A 64 20.32 6.67 -30.16
CA GLY A 64 21.37 5.67 -30.42
C GLY A 64 21.76 4.82 -29.21
N GLU A 65 21.05 4.92 -28.09
CA GLU A 65 21.21 4.06 -26.91
C GLU A 65 20.11 3.00 -26.85
N ASP A 66 20.43 1.86 -26.24
CA ASP A 66 19.41 0.86 -25.92
C ASP A 66 18.58 1.37 -24.74
N GLU A 67 17.26 1.31 -24.88
CA GLU A 67 16.34 1.60 -23.79
C GLU A 67 16.27 0.41 -22.83
N GLU A 68 16.12 0.70 -21.54
CA GLU A 68 15.88 -0.34 -20.56
C GLU A 68 14.56 -1.09 -20.87
N PRO A 69 14.55 -2.43 -20.81
CA PRO A 69 13.33 -3.18 -21.07
C PRO A 69 12.29 -2.89 -19.97
N LEU A 70 11.03 -2.75 -20.38
CA LEU A 70 9.93 -2.65 -19.43
C LEU A 70 9.83 -3.95 -18.60
N THR A 71 10.01 -3.83 -17.29
CA THR A 71 9.96 -4.96 -16.35
C THR A 71 8.80 -4.85 -15.37
N ASP A 72 8.48 -5.96 -14.69
CA ASP A 72 7.56 -5.94 -13.56
C ASP A 72 8.13 -5.08 -12.42
N ALA A 73 7.31 -4.19 -11.86
CA ALA A 73 7.64 -3.49 -10.64
C ALA A 73 7.33 -4.36 -9.43
N ASN A 74 8.28 -4.42 -8.50
CA ASN A 74 8.16 -5.15 -7.24
C ASN A 74 8.33 -4.19 -6.04
N ALA A 75 7.74 -4.57 -4.92
CA ALA A 75 7.98 -3.93 -3.63
C ALA A 75 8.62 -4.94 -2.67
N THR A 76 9.36 -4.42 -1.71
CA THR A 76 9.88 -5.15 -0.56
C THR A 76 8.97 -4.91 0.62
N MET A 77 8.51 -5.99 1.24
CA MET A 77 7.74 -5.99 2.48
C MET A 77 8.63 -6.43 3.63
N GLU A 78 8.90 -5.53 4.55
CA GLU A 78 9.66 -5.80 5.77
C GLU A 78 8.70 -5.84 6.95
N ILE A 79 8.76 -6.91 7.74
CA ILE A 79 7.87 -7.14 8.87
C ILE A 79 8.72 -7.31 10.13
N SER A 80 8.28 -6.66 11.21
CA SER A 80 8.75 -6.92 12.58
C SER A 80 7.57 -7.27 13.46
N ALA A 81 7.68 -8.38 14.17
CA ALA A 81 6.69 -8.91 15.07
C ALA A 81 7.35 -9.59 16.28
N THR A 82 6.61 -9.67 17.38
CA THR A 82 7.06 -10.32 18.62
C THR A 82 5.97 -11.17 19.21
N THR A 83 6.33 -12.21 19.96
CA THR A 83 5.38 -12.96 20.77
C THR A 83 4.85 -12.10 21.91
N ILE A 84 3.54 -12.12 22.15
CA ILE A 84 2.91 -11.40 23.28
C ILE A 84 3.36 -12.01 24.61
N ASN A 85 3.36 -13.34 24.68
CA ASN A 85 3.86 -14.06 25.84
C ASN A 85 5.39 -14.20 25.79
N GLN A 86 6.08 -13.49 26.68
CA GLN A 86 7.55 -13.51 26.78
C GLN A 86 8.09 -14.65 27.65
N ASN A 87 7.25 -15.55 28.16
CA ASN A 87 7.71 -16.71 28.92
C ASN A 87 8.46 -17.69 28.00
N PRO A 88 9.74 -17.99 28.23
CA PRO A 88 10.51 -18.90 27.36
C PRO A 88 10.03 -20.37 27.39
N ALA A 89 9.20 -20.75 28.36
CA ALA A 89 8.55 -22.07 28.38
C ALA A 89 7.29 -22.13 27.49
N PHE A 90 6.80 -20.98 27.00
CA PHE A 90 5.69 -20.92 26.08
C PHE A 90 6.14 -21.32 24.67
N LEU A 91 5.32 -22.11 23.97
CA LEU A 91 5.61 -22.46 22.59
C LEU A 91 5.58 -21.21 21.72
N SER A 92 6.52 -21.09 20.79
CA SER A 92 6.55 -19.94 19.88
C SER A 92 5.38 -20.02 18.89
N PRO A 93 4.61 -18.92 18.67
CA PRO A 93 3.63 -18.85 17.59
C PRO A 93 4.30 -18.78 16.21
N PHE A 94 5.62 -18.61 16.15
CA PHE A 94 6.37 -18.63 14.90
C PHE A 94 6.78 -20.06 14.50
N PRO A 95 7.03 -20.33 13.20
CA PRO A 95 6.91 -19.42 12.06
C PRO A 95 5.47 -18.99 11.79
N ALA A 96 5.31 -17.79 11.25
CA ALA A 96 4.05 -17.33 10.68
C ALA A 96 4.23 -17.05 9.19
N ASN A 97 3.30 -17.58 8.39
CA ASN A 97 3.33 -17.54 6.93
C ASN A 97 2.30 -16.55 6.42
N ILE A 98 2.67 -15.70 5.48
CA ILE A 98 1.72 -14.86 4.75
C ILE A 98 1.01 -15.75 3.73
N GLU A 99 -0.30 -15.92 3.91
CA GLU A 99 -1.10 -16.79 3.04
C GLU A 99 -1.52 -16.05 1.78
N GLN A 100 -1.96 -14.80 1.91
CA GLN A 100 -2.42 -13.98 0.80
C GLN A 100 -2.30 -12.50 1.11
N CYS A 101 -2.14 -11.67 0.08
CA CYS A 101 -2.22 -10.22 0.15
C CYS A 101 -3.18 -9.69 -0.90
N PHE A 102 -4.16 -8.90 -0.48
CA PHE A 102 -4.97 -8.08 -1.36
C PHE A 102 -4.27 -6.74 -1.59
N ILE A 103 -4.05 -6.40 -2.85
CA ILE A 103 -3.38 -5.17 -3.28
C ILE A 103 -4.42 -4.29 -3.96
N SER A 104 -4.58 -3.07 -3.45
CA SER A 104 -5.48 -2.08 -4.03
C SER A 104 -4.74 -0.82 -4.44
N TYR A 105 -5.19 -0.21 -5.54
CA TYR A 105 -4.62 1.00 -6.12
C TYR A 105 -5.69 2.09 -6.10
N THR A 106 -5.37 3.24 -5.54
CA THR A 106 -6.27 4.40 -5.48
C THR A 106 -5.54 5.65 -5.89
N SER A 107 -6.12 6.43 -6.80
CA SER A 107 -5.60 7.75 -7.18
C SER A 107 -6.61 8.83 -6.82
N ALA A 108 -6.10 9.97 -6.35
CA ALA A 108 -6.87 11.20 -6.21
C ALA A 108 -6.80 12.09 -7.47
N VAL A 109 -5.99 11.71 -8.46
CA VAL A 109 -5.81 12.45 -9.71
C VAL A 109 -7.08 12.31 -10.56
N ILE A 110 -7.68 13.44 -10.90
CA ILE A 110 -8.88 13.47 -11.75
C ILE A 110 -8.52 12.90 -13.12
N GLY A 111 -9.35 11.98 -13.61
CA GLY A 111 -9.16 11.36 -14.92
C GLY A 111 -8.07 10.29 -14.99
N ALA A 112 -7.48 9.89 -13.86
CA ALA A 112 -6.54 8.78 -13.79
C ALA A 112 -7.16 7.44 -14.24
N PRO A 113 -6.44 6.59 -15.00
CA PRO A 113 -6.87 5.23 -15.28
C PRO A 113 -7.16 4.41 -14.03
N ILE A 114 -8.10 3.47 -14.12
CA ILE A 114 -8.38 2.54 -13.01
C ILE A 114 -7.40 1.37 -13.10
N ILE A 115 -6.66 1.11 -12.03
CA ILE A 115 -5.84 -0.10 -11.89
C ILE A 115 -6.62 -1.11 -11.06
N GLU A 116 -6.94 -2.27 -11.63
CA GLU A 116 -7.69 -3.31 -10.94
C GLU A 116 -6.90 -3.87 -9.75
N SER A 117 -7.58 -3.92 -8.60
CA SER A 117 -7.06 -4.57 -7.39
C SER A 117 -6.91 -6.07 -7.61
N LYS A 118 -5.99 -6.71 -6.89
CA LYS A 118 -5.67 -8.14 -7.09
C LYS A 118 -5.29 -8.82 -5.78
N THR A 119 -5.44 -10.13 -5.75
CA THR A 119 -4.91 -10.97 -4.66
C THR A 119 -3.66 -11.68 -5.16
N VAL A 120 -2.59 -11.63 -4.37
CA VAL A 120 -1.35 -12.40 -4.58
C VAL A 120 -1.11 -13.33 -3.41
N TYR A 121 -0.28 -14.35 -3.62
CA TYR A 121 0.07 -15.37 -2.61
C TYR A 121 1.59 -15.37 -2.41
N PRO A 122 2.12 -14.45 -1.58
CA PRO A 122 3.56 -14.33 -1.38
C PRO A 122 4.11 -15.58 -0.68
N ASN A 123 5.24 -16.10 -1.14
CA ASN A 123 5.97 -17.13 -0.41
C ASN A 123 6.83 -16.50 0.69
N CYS A 124 6.17 -15.98 1.74
CA CYS A 124 6.82 -15.17 2.77
C CYS A 124 6.48 -15.68 4.17
N SER A 125 7.51 -15.91 4.98
CA SER A 125 7.38 -16.37 6.37
C SER A 125 8.29 -15.55 7.28
N PHE A 126 7.81 -15.22 8.47
CA PHE A 126 8.61 -14.60 9.53
C PHE A 126 8.84 -15.62 10.65
N ILE A 127 10.02 -16.27 10.58
CA ILE A 127 10.39 -17.44 11.40
C ILE A 127 10.67 -17.07 12.85
N ASP A 128 11.27 -15.90 13.07
CA ASP A 128 11.63 -15.40 14.40
C ASP A 128 11.01 -14.02 14.66
N GLY A 129 9.86 -13.76 14.05
CA GLY A 129 9.16 -12.49 14.13
C GLY A 129 9.59 -11.44 13.12
N THR A 130 10.70 -11.65 12.39
CA THR A 130 11.11 -10.75 11.31
C THR A 130 11.15 -11.45 9.95
N THR A 131 10.90 -10.70 8.88
CA THR A 131 11.12 -11.14 7.51
C THR A 131 11.27 -9.95 6.56
N SER A 132 11.88 -10.18 5.41
CA SER A 132 11.92 -9.27 4.27
C SER A 132 11.63 -10.09 3.02
N CYS A 133 10.59 -9.73 2.28
CA CYS A 133 10.16 -10.49 1.11
C CYS A 133 9.68 -9.59 -0.02
N THR A 134 9.94 -10.04 -1.26
CA THR A 134 9.49 -9.37 -2.46
C THR A 134 8.03 -9.70 -2.73
N VAL A 135 7.22 -8.67 -2.97
CA VAL A 135 5.81 -8.76 -3.35
C VAL A 135 5.58 -8.01 -4.66
N GLU A 136 4.66 -8.51 -5.48
CA GLU A 136 4.33 -7.85 -6.75
C GLU A 136 3.74 -6.45 -6.47
N LEU A 137 4.23 -5.43 -7.16
CA LEU A 137 3.70 -4.06 -7.10
C LEU A 137 2.84 -3.78 -8.32
N LEU A 138 3.42 -3.85 -9.52
CA LEU A 138 2.69 -3.61 -10.77
C LEU A 138 3.35 -4.39 -11.91
N ASN A 139 2.61 -5.31 -12.53
CA ASN A 139 3.15 -6.13 -13.61
C ASN A 139 3.03 -5.45 -14.98
N ILE A 140 3.82 -5.92 -15.95
CA ILE A 140 3.89 -5.36 -17.32
C ILE A 140 2.50 -5.25 -17.96
N ALA A 141 1.66 -6.28 -17.86
CA ALA A 141 0.32 -6.24 -18.45
C ALA A 141 -0.55 -5.08 -17.92
N ARG A 142 -0.40 -4.70 -16.64
CA ARG A 142 -1.12 -3.54 -16.08
C ARG A 142 -0.47 -2.21 -16.48
N LYS A 143 0.85 -2.18 -16.64
CA LYS A 143 1.59 -1.03 -17.16
C LYS A 143 1.15 -0.71 -18.59
N ASP A 144 1.13 -1.72 -19.46
CA ASP A 144 0.65 -1.60 -20.84
C ASP A 144 -0.79 -1.12 -20.91
N GLN A 145 -1.69 -1.74 -20.14
CA GLN A 145 -3.10 -1.34 -20.10
C GLN A 145 -3.28 0.11 -19.64
N TRP A 146 -2.48 0.54 -18.64
CA TRP A 146 -2.51 1.92 -18.16
C TRP A 146 -2.06 2.89 -19.27
N TRP A 147 -0.98 2.57 -19.97
CA TRP A 147 -0.47 3.38 -21.08
C TRP A 147 -1.47 3.49 -22.24
N ASP A 148 -2.07 2.37 -22.64
CA ASP A 148 -3.11 2.32 -23.67
C ASP A 148 -4.32 3.16 -23.28
N ASP A 149 -4.74 3.11 -22.02
CA ASP A 149 -5.88 3.87 -21.49
C ASP A 149 -5.65 5.38 -21.53
N VAL A 150 -4.41 5.84 -21.27
CA VAL A 150 -4.03 7.25 -21.37
C VAL A 150 -3.86 7.69 -22.82
N THR A 151 -3.10 6.93 -23.63
CA THR A 151 -2.76 7.33 -25.00
C THR A 151 -3.93 7.23 -25.98
N SER A 152 -4.90 6.34 -25.73
CA SER A 152 -6.15 6.29 -26.48
C SER A 152 -7.12 7.43 -26.12
N GLY A 153 -6.85 8.19 -25.05
CA GLY A 153 -7.72 9.25 -24.54
C GLY A 153 -8.96 8.73 -23.80
N LYS A 154 -9.02 7.43 -23.48
CA LYS A 154 -10.09 6.84 -22.64
C LYS A 154 -10.05 7.42 -21.23
N PHE A 155 -8.84 7.69 -20.74
CA PHE A 155 -8.57 8.41 -19.51
C PHE A 155 -7.63 9.58 -19.81
N THR A 156 -7.89 10.73 -19.19
CA THR A 156 -7.09 11.95 -19.37
C THR A 156 -6.74 12.48 -17.98
N PRO A 157 -5.65 11.98 -17.36
CA PRO A 157 -5.18 12.50 -16.09
C PRO A 157 -4.97 14.02 -16.19
N GLU A 158 -5.45 14.77 -15.19
CA GLU A 158 -5.29 16.23 -15.17
C GLU A 158 -3.81 16.65 -15.14
N ASN A 159 -2.98 15.84 -14.48
CA ASN A 159 -1.55 16.11 -14.26
C ASN A 159 -0.73 14.82 -14.51
N GLY A 160 0.52 14.97 -14.95
CA GLY A 160 1.53 13.91 -15.00
C GLY A 160 2.75 14.27 -14.12
N PRO A 161 3.41 13.29 -13.45
CA PRO A 161 3.07 11.87 -13.38
C PRO A 161 1.75 11.61 -12.64
N THR A 162 1.15 10.43 -12.82
CA THR A 162 -0.11 10.07 -12.15
C THR A 162 0.18 9.27 -10.88
N THR A 163 -0.05 9.90 -9.73
CA THR A 163 0.18 9.27 -8.42
C THR A 163 -0.92 8.29 -8.04
N TYR A 164 -0.54 7.13 -7.51
CA TYR A 164 -1.40 6.14 -6.89
C TYR A 164 -0.91 5.79 -5.49
N THR A 165 -1.83 5.74 -4.53
CA THR A 165 -1.60 5.06 -3.26
C THR A 165 -1.89 3.57 -3.45
N VAL A 166 -0.88 2.75 -3.16
CA VAL A 166 -0.96 1.29 -3.15
C VAL A 166 -1.09 0.81 -1.72
N SER A 167 -2.11 0.02 -1.43
CA SER A 167 -2.33 -0.58 -0.11
C SER A 167 -2.26 -2.09 -0.18
N TYR A 168 -1.51 -2.68 0.75
CA TYR A 168 -1.38 -4.11 0.95
C TYR A 168 -2.17 -4.51 2.19
N SER A 169 -3.10 -5.45 2.04
CA SER A 169 -3.85 -6.06 3.13
C SER A 169 -3.63 -7.56 3.11
N CYS A 170 -2.76 -8.05 3.98
CA CYS A 170 -2.32 -9.43 4.02
C CYS A 170 -2.93 -10.22 5.17
N THR A 171 -3.18 -11.50 4.93
CA THR A 171 -3.54 -12.48 5.95
C THR A 171 -2.35 -13.39 6.19
N TYR A 172 -2.01 -13.63 7.46
CA TYR A 172 -0.98 -14.60 7.85
C TYR A 172 -1.57 -15.70 8.71
N GLN A 173 -0.94 -16.88 8.73
CA GLN A 173 -1.24 -17.98 9.63
C GLN A 173 0.00 -18.36 10.45
N ASN A 174 -0.15 -18.46 11.77
CA ASN A 174 0.93 -18.81 12.70
C ASN A 174 1.07 -20.34 12.88
N SER A 175 2.08 -20.79 13.63
CA SER A 175 2.34 -22.22 13.89
C SER A 175 1.22 -22.95 14.63
N PHE A 176 0.32 -22.20 15.28
CA PHE A 176 -0.88 -22.72 15.96
C PHE A 176 -2.11 -22.79 15.05
N GLY A 177 -1.98 -22.48 13.76
CA GLY A 177 -3.08 -22.42 12.80
C GLY A 177 -4.02 -21.24 13.02
N LYS A 178 -3.61 -20.21 13.77
CA LYS A 178 -4.38 -18.98 13.98
C LYS A 178 -4.03 -17.96 12.91
N THR A 179 -5.06 -17.31 12.38
CA THR A 179 -4.92 -16.30 11.35
C THR A 179 -4.94 -14.90 11.94
N GLY A 180 -4.10 -14.02 11.41
CA GLY A 180 -4.12 -12.58 11.70
C GLY A 180 -3.96 -11.76 10.42
N GLN A 181 -4.02 -10.43 10.57
CA GLN A 181 -3.85 -9.49 9.46
C GLN A 181 -2.66 -8.59 9.68
N LEU A 182 -2.02 -8.19 8.58
CA LEU A 182 -0.96 -7.18 8.55
C LEU A 182 -1.05 -6.45 7.21
N GLY A 183 -0.48 -5.25 7.13
CA GLY A 183 -0.56 -4.47 5.91
C GLY A 183 0.21 -3.17 6.00
N GLY A 184 0.41 -2.57 4.84
CA GLY A 184 1.13 -1.32 4.69
C GLY A 184 0.66 -0.58 3.45
N ARG A 185 1.22 0.61 3.25
CA ARG A 185 0.90 1.45 2.09
C ARG A 185 2.17 2.13 1.58
N MET A 186 2.20 2.40 0.29
CA MET A 186 3.19 3.23 -0.38
C MET A 186 2.51 4.04 -1.48
N ASP A 187 3.14 5.12 -1.92
CA ASP A 187 2.69 5.89 -3.07
C ASP A 187 3.64 5.61 -4.25
N ILE A 188 3.11 5.56 -5.47
CA ILE A 188 3.86 5.36 -6.71
C ILE A 188 3.41 6.38 -7.76
N ASP A 189 4.31 6.75 -8.64
CA ASP A 189 4.09 7.68 -9.74
C ASP A 189 4.24 6.96 -11.08
N LEU A 190 3.15 6.92 -11.85
CA LEU A 190 3.13 6.30 -13.18
C LEU A 190 3.34 7.36 -14.26
N SER A 191 4.34 7.13 -15.12
CA SER A 191 4.64 7.95 -16.29
C SER A 191 5.49 7.17 -17.30
N ASN A 192 5.74 7.75 -18.47
CA ASN A 192 6.78 7.31 -19.39
C ASN A 192 8.14 7.89 -18.95
N TRP A 193 8.78 7.23 -18.00
CA TRP A 193 10.09 7.64 -17.52
C TRP A 193 11.11 7.13 -18.53
N LEU A 194 11.38 7.91 -19.58
CA LEU A 194 12.36 7.55 -20.62
C LEU A 194 13.70 7.19 -19.96
N SER A 195 14.04 5.91 -19.95
CA SER A 195 15.27 5.38 -19.38
C SER A 195 16.18 4.87 -20.48
N CYS A 196 17.10 5.73 -20.90
CA CYS A 196 18.14 5.40 -21.87
C CYS A 196 19.46 5.13 -21.13
N GLY A 197 20.10 4.00 -21.42
CA GLY A 197 21.38 3.64 -20.83
C GLY A 197 21.42 2.22 -20.25
N GLY A 198 21.60 1.23 -21.13
CA GLY A 198 22.05 -0.12 -20.77
C GLY A 198 23.58 -0.26 -20.66
#